data_AF-A0A6V7LFD9-F1
#
_entry.id   AF-A0A6V7LFD9-F1
#
_cell.length_a   1.000
_cell.length_b   1.000
_cell.length_c   1.000
_cell.angle_alpha   90.00
_cell.angle_beta   90.00
_cell.angle_gamma   90.00
#
_symmetry.space_group_name_H-M   'P 1'
#
loop_
_entity.id
_entity.type
_entity.pdbx_description
1 polymer ?
#
loop_
_entity_poly.entity_id
_entity_poly.type
_entity_poly.pdbx_seq_one_letter_code
_entity_poly.pdbx_strand_id
1 'polypeptide(L)' 'DPGAINRNVTKWQRLLELIKVLEASLKDIQNRWADGKGPLAHEFTAAQVKQLIRALFQNTERRAALLATIK' A
#
# COMPACT_ATOMS: atom_id res chain seq x y z
N ASP A 1 12.65 15.68 -16.33
CA ASP A 1 13.49 15.27 -15.18
C ASP A 1 12.60 14.64 -14.10
N PRO A 2 12.68 13.32 -13.86
CA PRO A 2 11.92 12.64 -12.80
C PRO A 2 12.15 13.24 -11.40
N GLY A 3 13.34 13.80 -11.15
CA GLY A 3 13.65 14.48 -9.89
C GLY A 3 12.83 15.75 -9.69
N ALA A 4 12.51 16.47 -10.76
CA ALA A 4 11.70 17.69 -10.69
C ALA A 4 10.25 17.40 -10.26
N ILE A 5 9.68 16.28 -10.67
CA ILE A 5 8.30 15.92 -10.30
C ILE A 5 8.22 15.61 -8.80
N ASN A 6 9.15 14.79 -8.28
CA ASN A 6 9.20 14.49 -6.84
C ASN A 6 9.43 15.74 -5.98
N ARG A 7 10.17 16.74 -6.47
CA ARG A 7 10.38 18.02 -5.75
C ARG A 7 9.15 18.91 -5.75
N ASN A 8 8.42 18.99 -6.86
CA ASN A 8 7.34 19.95 -7.03
C ASN A 8 5.94 19.37 -6.72
N VAL A 9 5.81 18.05 -6.69
CA VAL A 9 4.54 17.36 -6.43
C VAL A 9 4.71 16.45 -5.21
N THR A 10 4.50 17.03 -4.03
CA THR A 10 4.80 16.42 -2.72
C THR A 10 4.09 15.08 -2.45
N LYS A 11 3.02 14.76 -3.17
CA LYS A 11 2.25 13.51 -3.02
C LYS A 11 2.35 12.58 -4.23
N TRP A 12 3.30 12.82 -5.13
CA TRP A 12 3.42 12.03 -6.36
C TRP A 12 3.70 10.55 -6.09
N GLN A 13 4.64 10.23 -5.20
CA GLN A 13 4.94 8.84 -4.84
C GLN A 13 3.74 8.14 -4.19
N ARG A 14 3.06 8.83 -3.27
CA ARG A 14 1.80 8.35 -2.69
C ARG A 14 0.73 8.02 -3.73
N LEU A 15 0.57 8.86 -4.76
CA LEU A 15 -0.37 8.59 -5.86
C LEU A 15 0.05 7.36 -6.68
N LEU A 16 1.33 7.26 -7.03
CA LEU A 16 1.85 6.10 -7.77
C LEU A 16 1.70 4.80 -6.98
N GLU A 17 1.93 4.82 -5.67
CA GLU A 17 1.68 3.66 -4.82
C GLU A 17 0.18 3.34 -4.72
N LEU A 18 -0.70 4.35 -4.67
CA LEU A 18 -2.15 4.11 -4.68
C LEU A 18 -2.60 3.40 -5.96
N ILE A 19 -2.14 3.85 -7.13
CA ILE A 19 -2.46 3.21 -8.43
C ILE A 19 -2.05 1.74 -8.39
N LYS A 20 -0.82 1.45 -7.93
CA LYS A 20 -0.34 0.07 -7.81
C LYS A 20 -1.16 -0.76 -6.83
N VAL A 21 -1.65 -0.18 -5.73
CA VAL A 21 -2.53 -0.89 -4.78
C VAL A 21 -3.89 -1.23 -5.40
N LEU A 22 -4.46 -0.32 -6.19
CA LEU A 22 -5.75 -0.54 -6.86
C LEU A 22 -5.68 -1.67 -7.91
N GLU A 23 -4.51 -1.87 -8.52
CA GLU A 23 -4.26 -2.90 -9.54
C GLU A 23 -3.66 -4.19 -8.96
N ALA A 24 -3.27 -4.19 -7.68
CA ALA A 24 -2.52 -5.27 -7.05
C ALA A 24 -3.41 -6.43 -6.56
N SER A 25 -2.83 -7.64 -6.51
CA SER A 25 -3.38 -8.72 -5.70
C SER A 25 -3.06 -8.55 -4.21
N LEU A 26 -3.74 -9.30 -3.33
CA LEU A 26 -3.39 -9.37 -1.90
C LEU A 26 -1.92 -9.76 -1.66
N LYS A 27 -1.33 -10.62 -2.51
CA LYS A 27 0.08 -11.01 -2.41
C LYS A 27 1.00 -9.84 -2.73
N ASP A 28 0.66 -9.05 -3.75
CA ASP A 28 1.45 -7.90 -4.14
C ASP A 28 1.40 -6.83 -3.07
N ILE A 29 0.23 -6.59 -2.44
CA ILE A 29 0.12 -5.69 -1.29
C ILE A 29 1.01 -6.15 -0.14
N GLN A 30 1.01 -7.46 0.19
CA GLN A 30 1.90 -8.00 1.22
C GLN A 30 3.38 -7.75 0.88
N ASN A 31 3.79 -8.01 -0.36
CA ASN A 31 5.16 -7.78 -0.81
C ASN A 31 5.55 -6.29 -0.77
N ARG A 32 4.64 -5.39 -1.15
CA ARG A 32 4.88 -3.93 -1.10
C ARG A 32 4.87 -3.37 0.31
N TRP A 33 4.14 -4.01 1.24
CA TRP A 33 4.19 -3.68 2.66
C TRP A 33 5.53 -4.08 3.29
N ALA A 34 6.04 -5.28 2.95
CA ALA A 34 7.32 -5.83 3.41
C ALA A 34 7.58 -5.59 4.91
N ASP A 35 6.66 -6.05 5.76
CA ASP A 35 6.69 -5.89 7.21
C ASP A 35 6.92 -4.44 7.69
N GLY A 36 6.31 -3.48 6.99
CA GLY A 36 6.39 -2.06 7.30
C GLY A 36 7.65 -1.36 6.78
N LYS A 37 8.45 -2.05 5.95
CA LYS A 37 9.70 -1.51 5.38
C LYS A 37 9.63 -1.32 3.87
N GLY A 38 8.52 -1.69 3.24
CA GLY A 38 8.35 -1.60 1.79
C GLY A 38 7.85 -0.23 1.33
N PRO A 39 7.80 0.00 0.00
CA PRO A 39 7.39 1.28 -0.58
C PRO A 39 5.99 1.72 -0.13
N LEU A 40 5.08 0.77 0.11
CA LEU A 40 3.73 1.09 0.59
C LEU A 40 3.73 1.68 2.00
N ALA A 41 4.62 1.20 2.87
CA ALA A 41 4.73 1.67 4.25
C ALA A 41 5.40 3.05 4.37
N HIS A 42 6.18 3.45 3.37
CA HIS A 42 6.76 4.79 3.30
C HIS A 42 5.71 5.85 2.98
N GLU A 43 4.69 5.49 2.20
CA GLU A 43 3.67 6.43 1.71
C GLU A 43 2.35 6.39 2.52
N PHE A 44 2.07 5.28 3.21
CA PHE A 44 0.82 5.07 3.95
C PHE A 44 1.06 4.52 5.35
N THR A 45 0.24 4.98 6.28
CA THR A 45 0.18 4.41 7.63
C THR A 45 -0.43 3.00 7.62
N ALA A 46 -0.09 2.18 8.61
CA ALA A 46 -0.70 0.86 8.81
C ALA A 46 -2.24 0.91 8.83
N ALA A 47 -2.83 1.92 9.47
CA ALA A 47 -4.27 2.12 9.50
C ALA A 47 -4.88 2.35 8.11
N GLN A 48 -4.25 3.19 7.29
CA GLN A 48 -4.68 3.45 5.91
C GLN A 48 -4.56 2.19 5.05
N VAL A 49 -3.47 1.44 5.16
CA VAL A 49 -3.30 0.18 4.42
C VAL A 49 -4.38 -0.84 4.83
N LYS A 50 -4.67 -0.98 6.12
CA LYS A 50 -5.75 -1.84 6.62
C LYS A 50 -7.13 -1.43 6.06
N GLN A 51 -7.40 -0.14 5.92
CA GLN A 51 -8.64 0.36 5.31
C GLN A 51 -8.72 0.06 3.81
N LEU A 52 -7.62 0.28 3.07
CA LEU A 52 -7.55 -0.06 1.65
C LEU A 52 -7.78 -1.56 1.42
N ILE A 53 -7.15 -2.44 2.20
CA ILE A 53 -7.34 -3.89 2.10
C ILE A 53 -8.80 -4.27 2.36
N ARG A 54 -9.47 -3.65 3.33
CA ARG A 54 -10.89 -3.92 3.62
C ARG A 54 -11.82 -3.42 2.51
N ALA A 55 -11.49 -2.30 1.87
CA ALA A 55 -12.28 -1.73 0.79
C ALA A 55 -12.14 -2.52 -0.54
N LEU A 56 -10.93 -3.01 -0.83
CA LEU A 56 -10.62 -3.63 -2.13
C LEU A 56 -10.85 -5.14 -2.17
N PHE A 57 -10.79 -5.83 -1.02
CA PHE A 57 -10.82 -7.30 -0.99
C PHE A 57 -11.93 -7.87 -0.11
N GLN A 58 -12.57 -8.92 -0.64
CA GLN A 58 -13.60 -9.70 0.05
C GLN A 58 -13.10 -10.29 1.37
N ASN A 59 -14.02 -10.50 2.31
CA ASN A 59 -13.70 -11.08 3.61
C ASN A 59 -13.34 -12.57 3.47
N THR A 60 -12.06 -12.87 3.57
CA THR A 60 -11.50 -14.22 3.44
C THR A 60 -10.44 -14.43 4.52
N GLU A 61 -10.13 -15.69 4.83
CA GLU A 61 -9.06 -16.04 5.77
C GLU A 61 -7.70 -15.45 5.34
N ARG A 62 -7.40 -15.49 4.04
CA ARG A 62 -6.17 -14.90 3.50
C ARG A 62 -6.08 -13.39 3.75
N ARG A 63 -7.20 -12.66 3.61
CA ARG A 63 -7.26 -11.23 3.94
C ARG A 63 -7.05 -11.01 5.43
N ALA A 64 -7.72 -11.81 6.28
CA ALA A 64 -7.60 -11.71 7.72
C ALA A 64 -6.16 -11.96 8.20
N ALA A 65 -5.50 -12.97 7.64
CA ALA A 65 -4.09 -13.28 7.92
C ALA A 65 -3.17 -12.11 7.56
N LEU A 66 -3.33 -11.50 6.39
CA LEU A 66 -2.55 -10.31 6.01
C LEU A 66 -2.82 -9.12 6.93
N LEU A 67 -4.08 -8.85 7.28
CA LEU A 67 -4.41 -7.76 8.20
C LEU A 67 -3.74 -7.92 9.58
N ALA A 68 -3.52 -9.16 10.02
CA ALA A 68 -2.85 -9.47 11.28
C ALA A 68 -1.33 -9.23 11.24
N THR A 69 -0.68 -9.27 10.07
CA THR A 69 0.77 -8.99 9.96
C THR A 69 1.09 -7.49 9.96
N ILE A 70 0.12 -6.65 9.62
CA ILE A 70 0.26 -5.19 9.60
C ILE A 70 0.03 -4.68 11.03
N LYS A 71 1.08 -4.20 11.71
CA LYS A 71 0.98 -3.60 13.05
C LYS A 71 0.58 -2.14 12.93
#